data_AF-A0AAE1PPY1-F1
#
_entry.id   AF-A0AAE1PPY1-F1
#
_cell.length_a   1.000
_cell.length_b   1.000
_cell.length_c   1.000
_cell.angle_alpha   90.00
_cell.angle_beta   90.00
_cell.angle_gamma   90.00
#
_symmetry.space_group_name_H-M   'P 1'
#
loop_
_entity.id
_entity.type
_entity.pdbx_description
1 polymer ?
#
loop_
_entity_poly.entity_id
_entity_poly.type
_entity_poly.pdbx_seq_one_letter_code
_entity_poly.pdbx_strand_id
1 'polypeptide(L)' 'MAGCWDAGIPVNEGRMKCLENHLEGKFKRRDSKHIDPYTPEEKNYINVATHKVNHTLQMLGYPPLPTYPDVM' A
#
# COMPACT_ATOMS: atom_id res chain seq x y z
N MET A 1 -6.50 -15.32 17.15
CA MET A 1 -6.35 -15.21 15.68
C MET A 1 -7.74 -15.09 15.07
N ALA A 2 -8.09 -13.91 14.57
CA ALA A 2 -9.21 -13.64 13.65
C ALA A 2 -8.97 -12.17 13.24
N GLY A 3 -8.73 -11.80 11.97
CA GLY A 3 -9.34 -12.27 10.75
C GLY A 3 -10.25 -11.13 10.27
N CYS A 4 -9.95 -10.53 9.13
CA CYS A 4 -10.58 -9.33 8.59
C CYS A 4 -12.03 -9.55 8.12
N TRP A 5 -13.04 -9.44 8.99
CA TRP A 5 -14.46 -9.64 8.64
C TRP A 5 -15.40 -8.47 8.98
N ASP A 6 -14.92 -7.33 9.50
CA ASP A 6 -15.79 -6.22 9.96
C ASP A 6 -16.21 -5.22 8.86
N ALA A 7 -16.44 -5.70 7.64
CA ALA A 7 -17.16 -4.92 6.64
C ALA A 7 -18.33 -5.80 6.18
N GLY A 8 -19.54 -5.54 6.71
CA GLY A 8 -20.79 -6.24 6.41
C GLY A 8 -21.29 -6.09 4.97
N ILE A 9 -20.37 -6.12 4.00
CA ILE A 9 -20.64 -6.14 2.57
C ILE A 9 -20.62 -7.61 2.16
N PRO A 10 -21.70 -8.15 1.57
CA PRO A 10 -21.76 -9.55 1.21
C PRO A 10 -20.59 -9.92 0.29
N VAL A 11 -19.84 -10.94 0.72
CA VAL A 11 -18.73 -11.52 -0.03
C VAL A 11 -19.32 -12.31 -1.20
N ASN A 12 -19.57 -11.61 -2.31
CA ASN A 12 -20.01 -12.24 -3.56
C ASN A 12 -18.81 -12.92 -4.24
N GLU A 13 -18.96 -14.15 -4.70
CA GLU A 13 -17.92 -14.91 -5.42
C GLU A 13 -17.32 -14.14 -6.61
N GLY A 14 -18.13 -13.35 -7.32
CA GLY A 14 -17.65 -12.49 -8.40
C GLY A 14 -16.71 -11.38 -7.93
N ARG A 15 -16.91 -10.87 -6.71
CA ARG A 15 -16.04 -9.88 -6.09
C ARG A 15 -14.75 -10.51 -5.56
N MET A 16 -14.82 -11.72 -4.99
CA MET A 16 -13.63 -12.46 -4.58
C MET A 16 -12.75 -12.79 -5.78
N LYS A 17 -13.33 -13.24 -6.90
CA LYS A 17 -12.58 -13.43 -8.16
C LYS A 17 -11.96 -12.14 -8.69
N CYS A 18 -12.67 -11.02 -8.61
CA CYS A 18 -12.13 -9.72 -9.02
C CYS A 18 -10.93 -9.30 -8.15
N LEU A 19 -11.02 -9.53 -6.84
CA LEU A 19 -9.97 -9.24 -5.87
C LEU A 19 -8.79 -10.21 -6.00
N GLU A 20 -9.02 -11.50 -6.21
CA GLU A 20 -7.98 -12.51 -6.45
C GLU A 20 -7.16 -12.19 -7.70
N ASN A 21 -7.82 -11.78 -8.79
CA ASN A 21 -7.16 -11.26 -9.99
C ASN A 21 -6.37 -9.95 -9.72
N HIS A 22 -6.69 -9.24 -8.63
CA HIS A 22 -6.03 -7.99 -8.21
C HIS A 22 -4.95 -8.20 -7.14
N LEU A 23 -4.88 -9.36 -6.46
CA LEU A 23 -3.86 -9.64 -5.45
C LEU A 23 -2.45 -9.67 -6.06
N GLU A 24 -2.34 -9.89 -7.37
CA GLU A 24 -1.09 -9.73 -8.13
C GLU A 24 -0.72 -8.26 -8.45
N GLY A 25 -1.53 -7.27 -8.06
CA GLY A 25 -1.22 -5.84 -8.20
C GLY A 25 -1.14 -5.31 -9.64
N LYS A 26 -1.67 -6.03 -10.63
CA LYS A 26 -1.53 -5.68 -12.06
C LYS A 26 -2.77 -4.98 -12.65
N PHE A 27 -3.48 -4.17 -11.87
CA PHE A 27 -4.44 -3.24 -12.49
C PHE A 27 -3.70 -2.14 -13.22
N LYS A 28 -3.27 -2.45 -14.44
CA LYS A 28 -2.77 -1.48 -15.40
C LYS A 28 -3.99 -1.04 -16.21
N ARG A 29 -4.41 0.22 -16.05
CA ARG A 29 -5.38 0.79 -17.00
C ARG A 29 -4.76 0.63 -18.39
N ARG A 30 -5.56 0.23 -19.39
CA ARG A 30 -5.11 0.24 -20.79
C ARG A 30 -4.57 1.66 -21.04
N ASP A 31 -3.31 1.77 -21.44
CA ASP A 31 -2.57 3.04 -21.62
C ASP A 31 -2.17 3.81 -20.35
N SER A 32 -2.09 3.17 -19.17
CA SER A 32 -1.50 3.80 -17.99
C SER A 32 -0.01 4.07 -18.23
N LYS A 33 0.34 5.32 -18.54
CA LYS A 33 1.72 5.78 -18.45
C LYS A 33 2.18 5.62 -17.01
N HIS A 34 3.33 4.98 -16.81
CA HIS A 34 3.99 5.00 -15.52
C HIS A 34 4.53 6.43 -15.33
N ILE A 35 3.77 7.24 -14.60
CA ILE A 35 4.15 8.60 -14.24
C ILE A 35 4.42 8.54 -12.74
N ASP A 36 5.64 8.87 -12.36
CA ASP A 36 5.93 9.20 -10.98
C ASP A 36 5.25 10.54 -10.67
N PRO A 37 4.24 10.57 -9.78
CA PRO A 37 3.48 11.79 -9.55
C PRO A 37 4.23 12.81 -8.68
N TYR A 38 5.41 12.46 -8.14
CA TYR A 38 6.12 13.27 -7.16
C TYR A 38 7.38 13.90 -7.73
N THR A 39 7.62 15.16 -7.37
CA THR A 39 8.92 15.80 -7.60
C THR A 39 9.99 15.20 -6.68
N PRO A 40 11.30 15.39 -7.00
CA PRO A 40 12.38 14.99 -6.10
C PRO A 40 12.26 15.58 -4.68
N GLU A 41 11.79 16.84 -4.56
CA GLU A 41 11.56 17.46 -3.25
C GLU A 41 10.40 16.76 -2.50
N GLU A 42 9.29 16.48 -3.19
CA GLU A 42 8.14 15.78 -2.60
C GLU A 42 8.49 14.37 -2.14
N LYS A 43 9.28 13.64 -2.91
CA LYS A 43 9.82 12.33 -2.51
C LYS A 43 10.61 12.44 -1.20
N ASN A 44 11.45 13.47 -1.07
CA ASN A 44 12.23 13.68 0.15
C ASN A 44 11.32 13.97 1.36
N TYR A 45 10.28 14.78 1.20
CA TYR A 45 9.30 15.03 2.27
C TYR A 45 8.59 13.75 2.70
N ILE A 46 8.19 12.91 1.74
CA ILE A 46 7.54 11.61 2.00
C ILE A 46 8.50 10.68 2.74
N ASN A 47 9.77 10.62 2.33
CA ASN A 47 10.78 9.80 3.01
C ASN A 47 10.93 10.22 4.48
N VAL A 48 11.07 11.52 4.75
CA VAL A 48 11.15 12.04 6.13
C VAL A 48 9.89 11.71 6.94
N ALA A 49 8.70 11.86 6.34
CA ALA A 49 7.44 11.53 7.01
C ALA A 49 7.35 10.04 7.34
N THR A 50 7.74 9.18 6.39
CA THR A 50 7.73 7.72 6.55
C THR A 50 8.67 7.28 7.67
N HIS A 51 9.87 7.86 7.77
CA HIS A 51 10.79 7.58 8.86
C HIS A 51 10.22 7.96 10.23
N LYS A 52 9.56 9.12 10.34
CA LYS A 52 8.91 9.55 11.59
C LYS A 52 7.82 8.57 12.01
N VAL A 53 6.94 8.20 11.09
CA VAL A 53 5.87 7.22 11.35
C VAL A 53 6.45 5.87 11.76
N ASN A 54 7.45 5.38 11.04
CA ASN A 54 8.10 4.11 11.37
C ASN A 54 8.69 4.13 12.79
N HIS A 55 9.38 5.20 13.17
CA HIS A 55 9.92 5.36 14.51
C HIS A 55 8.82 5.38 15.58
N THR A 56 7.72 6.11 15.36
CA THR A 56 6.58 6.12 16.28
C THR A 56 5.96 4.74 16.45
N LEU A 57 5.79 3.99 15.36
CA LEU A 57 5.25 2.62 15.40
C LEU A 57 6.14 1.69 16.22
N GLN A 58 7.46 1.76 16.04
CA GLN A 58 8.42 0.97 16.81
C GLN A 58 8.37 1.31 18.30
N MET A 59 8.26 2.60 18.65
CA MET A 59 8.08 3.03 20.04
C MET A 59 6.79 2.48 20.69
N LEU A 60 5.78 2.21 19.88
CA LEU A 60 4.52 1.59 20.31
C LEU A 60 4.54 0.05 20.28
N GLY A 61 5.68 -0.56 19.94
CA GLY A 61 5.84 -2.02 19.88
C GLY A 61 5.32 -2.68 18.60
N TYR A 62 4.99 -1.89 17.57
CA TYR A 62 4.62 -2.42 16.26
C TYR A 62 5.87 -2.78 15.44
N PRO A 63 5.76 -3.76 14.51
CA PRO A 63 6.84 -4.10 13.61
C PRO A 63 7.21 -2.91 12.70
N PRO A 64 8.47 -2.87 12.21
CA PRO A 64 8.92 -1.82 11.31
C PRO A 64 8.12 -1.83 9.99
N LEU A 65 7.91 -0.65 9.41
CA LEU A 65 7.34 -0.53 8.08
C LEU A 65 8.22 -1.25 7.04
N PRO A 66 7.63 -1.91 6.04
CA PRO A 66 8.40 -2.55 4.98
C PRO A 66 9.25 -1.53 4.23
N THR A 67 10.50 -1.89 3.95
CA THR A 67 11.37 -1.12 3.06
C THR A 67 10.88 -1.32 1.63
N TYR A 68 10.19 -0.32 1.09
CA TYR A 68 9.95 -0.26 -0.34
C TYR A 68 11.27 0.18 -1.00
N PRO A 69 11.73 -0.51 -2.07
CA PRO A 69 12.91 -0.06 -2.79
C PRO A 69 12.65 1.36 -3.29
N ASP A 70 13.60 2.27 -3.07
CA ASP A 70 13.56 3.60 -3.64
C ASP A 70 13.34 3.45 -5.15
N VAL A 71 12.18 3.92 -5.62
CA VAL A 71 11.94 4.09 -7.05
C VAL A 71 12.70 5.35 -7.45
N MET A 72 14.01 5.19 -7.61
CA MET A 72 14.89 6.19 -8.24
C MET A 72 14.59 6.24 -9.74
#